data_AF-A0A6V7KDB7-F1
#
_entry.id   AF-A0A6V7KDB7-F1
#
_cell.length_a   1.000
_cell.length_b   1.000
_cell.length_c   1.000
_cell.angle_alpha   90.00
_cell.angle_beta   90.00
_cell.angle_gamma   90.00
#
_symmetry.space_group_name_H-M   'P 1'
#
loop_
_entity.id
_entity.type
_entity.pdbx_description
1 polymer ?
#
loop_
_entity_poly.entity_id
_entity_poly.type
_entity_poly.pdbx_seq_one_letter_code
_entity_poly.pdbx_strand_id
1 'polypeptide(L)'
;MAAPETPVQVSSLPLPPIQYINLYTDENVRRGRAPRPPPPIHDSYSMFGNVFNADDTIIRPLEAQGIKRLYPQHFDRRRELKKLNHSLLVNFLDLIDLLVQCPDSPRRAEK
;
A
#
# COMPACT_ATOMS: atom_id res chain seq x y z
N MET A 1 -7.10 -20.41 -59.02
CA MET A 1 -5.94 -19.70 -58.45
C MET A 1 -6.36 -19.21 -57.07
N ALA A 2 -6.04 -19.97 -56.02
CA ALA A 2 -6.45 -19.64 -54.65
C ALA A 2 -5.51 -18.55 -54.10
N ALA A 3 -6.08 -17.46 -53.59
CA ALA A 3 -5.32 -16.40 -52.94
C ALA A 3 -4.72 -16.92 -51.62
N PRO A 4 -3.50 -16.49 -51.23
CA PRO A 4 -2.92 -16.90 -49.97
C PRO A 4 -3.66 -16.21 -48.81
N GLU A 5 -4.33 -17.01 -48.00
CA GLU A 5 -4.89 -16.61 -46.69
C GLU A 5 -3.73 -16.12 -45.82
N THR A 6 -3.68 -14.82 -45.54
CA THR A 6 -2.68 -14.24 -44.64
C THR A 6 -3.04 -14.61 -43.20
N PRO A 7 -2.12 -15.17 -42.40
CA PRO A 7 -2.43 -15.58 -41.03
C PRO A 7 -2.81 -14.34 -40.21
N VAL A 8 -4.05 -14.32 -39.72
CA VAL A 8 -4.54 -13.26 -38.84
C VAL A 8 -3.73 -13.34 -37.54
N GLN A 9 -2.78 -12.43 -37.36
CA GLN A 9 -2.07 -12.26 -36.10
C GLN A 9 -3.08 -11.77 -35.05
N VAL A 10 -3.58 -12.70 -34.24
CA VAL A 10 -4.46 -12.37 -33.11
C VAL A 10 -3.56 -11.94 -31.94
N SER A 11 -3.51 -10.63 -31.70
CA SER A 11 -2.90 -10.08 -30.49
C SER A 11 -3.80 -10.38 -29.29
N SER A 12 -3.20 -10.81 -28.17
CA SER A 12 -3.90 -11.05 -26.89
C SER A 12 -4.27 -9.75 -26.16
N LEU A 13 -3.80 -8.60 -26.65
CA LEU A 13 -4.07 -7.30 -26.08
C LEU A 13 -5.23 -6.60 -26.81
N PRO A 14 -6.09 -5.87 -26.10
CA PRO A 14 -7.16 -5.11 -26.73
C PRO A 14 -6.55 -4.10 -27.72
N LEU A 15 -7.25 -3.87 -28.83
CA LEU A 15 -6.87 -2.82 -29.76
C LEU A 15 -6.82 -1.49 -29.03
N PRO A 16 -5.84 -0.62 -29.37
CA PRO A 16 -5.74 0.67 -28.71
C PRO A 16 -7.01 1.49 -29.00
N PRO A 17 -7.39 2.43 -28.13
CA PRO A 17 -8.63 3.19 -28.28
C PRO A 17 -8.60 4.11 -29.52
N ILE A 18 -9.00 3.59 -30.69
CA ILE A 18 -8.85 4.25 -32.00
C ILE A 18 -9.51 5.64 -32.03
N GLN A 19 -10.61 5.81 -31.29
CA GLN A 19 -11.31 7.08 -31.14
C GLN A 19 -10.42 8.20 -30.56
N TYR A 20 -9.44 7.85 -29.72
CA TYR A 20 -8.54 8.82 -29.09
C TYR A 20 -7.25 9.03 -29.87
N ILE A 21 -6.68 7.99 -30.48
CA ILE A 21 -5.35 8.05 -31.14
C ILE A 21 -5.31 9.15 -32.21
N ASN A 22 -6.37 9.27 -33.00
CA ASN A 22 -6.45 10.27 -34.08
C ASN A 22 -6.43 11.73 -33.59
N LEU A 23 -6.71 11.96 -32.30
CA LEU A 23 -6.71 13.29 -31.70
C LEU A 23 -5.30 13.76 -31.30
N TYR A 24 -4.33 12.85 -31.21
CA TYR A 24 -2.96 13.11 -30.73
C TYR A 24 -1.92 13.12 -31.86
N THR A 25 -2.25 13.68 -33.03
CA THR A 25 -1.25 13.94 -34.08
C THR A 25 -0.30 15.08 -33.66
N ASP A 26 0.93 15.08 -34.18
CA ASP A 26 1.94 16.12 -33.89
C ASP A 26 1.39 17.53 -34.13
N GLU A 27 0.57 17.70 -35.16
CA GLU A 27 -0.05 18.97 -35.48
C GLU A 27 -1.10 19.40 -34.44
N ASN A 28 -1.93 18.46 -33.97
CA ASN A 28 -2.93 18.74 -32.94
C ASN A 28 -2.28 19.02 -31.59
N VAL A 29 -1.19 18.33 -31.25
CA VAL A 29 -0.40 18.59 -30.04
C VAL A 29 0.24 19.97 -30.10
N ARG A 30 0.91 20.30 -31.22
CA ARG A 30 1.55 21.61 -31.44
C ARG A 30 0.55 22.77 -31.38
N ARG A 31 -0.67 22.56 -31.89
CA ARG A 31 -1.77 23.55 -31.85
C ARG A 31 -2.59 23.52 -30.57
N GLY A 32 -2.27 22.67 -29.60
CA GLY A 32 -3.02 22.55 -28.34
C GLY A 32 -4.47 22.06 -28.50
N ARG A 33 -4.79 21.38 -29.60
CA ARG A 33 -6.11 20.81 -29.90
C ARG A 33 -6.29 19.38 -29.37
N ALA A 34 -5.19 18.74 -28.96
CA ALA A 34 -5.25 17.44 -28.31
C ALA A 34 -6.07 17.57 -27.00
N PRO A 35 -7.06 16.68 -26.76
CA PRO A 35 -7.89 16.75 -25.57
C PRO A 35 -7.01 16.59 -24.32
N ARG A 36 -7.28 17.44 -23.33
CA ARG A 36 -6.63 17.31 -22.02
C ARG A 36 -7.20 16.09 -21.29
N PRO A 37 -6.43 15.49 -20.37
CA PRO A 37 -6.95 14.46 -19.50
C PRO A 37 -8.25 14.93 -18.82
N PRO A 38 -9.25 14.04 -18.66
CA PRO A 38 -10.45 14.38 -17.90
C PRO A 38 -10.04 14.82 -16.49
N PRO A 39 -10.75 15.80 -15.90
CA PRO A 39 -10.46 16.23 -14.53
C PRO A 39 -10.60 15.06 -13.55
N PRO A 40 -9.84 15.06 -12.43
CA PRO A 40 -10.02 14.07 -11.39
C PRO A 40 -11.49 13.98 -10.96
N ILE A 41 -11.99 12.76 -10.85
CA ILE A 41 -13.33 12.51 -10.32
C ILE A 41 -13.28 12.81 -8.83
N HIS A 42 -14.09 13.75 -8.36
CA HIS A 42 -14.22 14.08 -6.94
C HIS A 42 -15.36 13.27 -6.26
N ASP A 43 -16.12 12.53 -7.05
CA ASP A 43 -17.20 11.66 -6.57
C ASP A 43 -16.68 10.22 -6.34
N SER A 44 -17.63 9.32 -6.12
CA SER A 44 -17.44 7.89 -6.00
C SER A 44 -17.27 7.20 -7.36
N TYR A 45 -16.39 6.20 -7.45
CA TYR A 45 -16.24 5.34 -8.61
C TYR A 45 -16.04 3.87 -8.22
N SER A 46 -16.43 2.95 -9.10
CA SER A 46 -16.23 1.51 -8.85
C SER A 46 -14.80 1.10 -9.22
N MET A 47 -14.06 0.58 -8.24
CA MET A 47 -12.70 0.09 -8.36
C MET A 47 -12.64 -1.36 -7.87
N PHE A 48 -12.30 -2.31 -8.75
CA PHE A 48 -12.20 -3.73 -8.42
C PHE A 48 -13.44 -4.28 -7.69
N GLY A 49 -14.65 -3.87 -8.10
CA GLY A 49 -15.90 -4.29 -7.49
C GLY A 49 -16.27 -3.60 -6.18
N ASN A 50 -15.48 -2.62 -5.72
CA ASN A 50 -15.76 -1.81 -4.54
C ASN A 50 -16.04 -0.36 -4.94
N VAL A 51 -16.97 0.30 -4.24
CA VAL A 51 -17.17 1.75 -4.39
C VAL A 51 -16.05 2.47 -3.66
N PHE A 52 -15.25 3.22 -4.41
CA PHE A 52 -14.21 4.12 -3.91
C PHE A 52 -14.77 5.53 -3.86
N ASN A 53 -14.60 6.25 -2.75
CA ASN A 53 -14.96 7.66 -2.62
C ASN A 53 -13.68 8.51 -2.64
N ALA A 54 -13.60 9.52 -3.51
CA ALA A 54 -12.41 10.36 -3.62
C ALA A 54 -12.14 11.24 -2.39
N ASP A 55 -13.17 11.57 -1.61
CA ASP A 55 -13.06 12.35 -0.37
C ASP A 55 -12.63 11.53 0.85
N ASP A 56 -12.74 10.19 0.80
CA ASP A 56 -12.24 9.33 1.86
C ASP A 56 -10.71 9.34 1.84
N THR A 57 -10.08 9.42 3.02
CA THR A 57 -8.63 9.22 3.15
C THR A 57 -8.22 7.93 2.43
N ILE A 58 -7.36 8.06 1.40
CA ILE A 58 -6.87 6.98 0.52
C ILE A 58 -6.46 5.72 1.33
N ILE A 59 -5.89 5.94 2.51
CA ILE A 59 -5.62 4.90 3.49
C ILE A 59 -6.70 4.99 4.56
N ARG A 60 -7.71 4.11 4.49
CA ARG A 60 -8.63 3.91 5.61
C ARG A 60 -7.83 3.47 6.84
N PRO A 61 -8.09 4.02 8.04
CA PRO A 61 -7.47 3.53 9.27
C PRO A 61 -7.67 2.01 9.38
N LEU A 62 -6.67 1.29 9.87
CA LEU A 62 -6.77 -0.15 10.08
C LEU A 62 -7.93 -0.48 11.03
N GLU A 63 -8.23 0.42 11.96
CA GLU A 63 -9.39 0.35 12.84
C GLU A 63 -10.73 0.32 12.07
N ALA A 64 -10.84 1.04 10.94
CA ALA A 64 -12.01 1.03 10.06
C ALA A 64 -12.12 -0.26 9.23
N GLN A 65 -11.03 -1.04 9.15
CA GLN A 65 -10.99 -2.38 8.54
C GLN A 65 -11.21 -3.49 9.58
N GLY A 66 -11.59 -3.14 10.81
CA GLY A 66 -11.81 -4.09 11.90
C GLY A 66 -10.52 -4.56 12.59
N ILE A 67 -9.37 -3.99 12.25
CA ILE A 67 -8.10 -4.34 12.89
C ILE A 67 -8.00 -3.58 14.21
N LYS A 68 -8.06 -4.32 15.32
CA LYS A 68 -8.02 -3.74 16.67
C LYS A 68 -6.66 -3.11 16.95
N ARG A 69 -6.67 -1.85 17.35
CA ARG A 69 -5.49 -1.14 17.85
C ARG A 69 -5.04 -1.75 19.19
N LEU A 70 -3.78 -2.17 19.28
CA LEU A 70 -3.20 -2.76 20.52
C LEU A 70 -2.77 -1.70 21.55
N TYR A 71 -2.56 -0.46 21.11
CA TYR A 71 -2.06 0.64 21.95
C TYR A 71 -2.98 1.87 21.86
N PRO A 72 -3.10 2.70 22.91
CA PRO A 72 -3.91 3.91 22.88
C PRO A 72 -3.50 4.87 21.75
N GLN A 73 -4.46 5.62 21.21
CA GLN A 73 -4.17 6.63 20.18
C GLN A 73 -3.35 7.81 20.71
N HIS A 74 -3.62 8.19 21.95
CA HIS A 74 -2.89 9.21 22.68
C HIS A 74 -2.24 8.56 23.91
N PHE A 75 -0.92 8.55 23.94
CA PHE A 75 -0.17 8.15 25.13
C PHE A 75 1.04 9.08 25.30
N ASP A 76 1.45 9.26 26.55
CA ASP A 76 2.63 10.04 26.87
C ASP A 76 3.90 9.26 26.48
N ARG A 77 4.48 9.65 25.35
CA ARG A 77 5.70 9.04 24.80
C ARG A 77 6.86 9.11 25.79
N ARG A 78 6.95 10.16 26.60
CA ARG A 78 8.03 10.32 27.59
C ARG A 78 7.84 9.32 28.73
N ARG A 79 6.60 9.12 29.18
CA ARG A 79 6.28 8.13 30.21
C ARG A 79 6.51 6.70 29.72
N GLU A 80 6.07 6.35 28.52
CA GLU A 80 6.29 5.02 27.96
C GLU A 80 7.77 4.72 27.71
N LEU A 81 8.55 5.71 27.24
CA LEU A 81 9.99 5.53 27.08
C LEU A 81 10.70 5.26 28.41
N LYS A 82 10.32 5.96 29.48
CA LYS A 82 10.85 5.70 30.83
C LYS A 82 10.48 4.29 31.31
N LYS A 83 9.25 3.86 31.07
CA LYS A 83 8.78 2.52 31.42
C LYS A 83 9.55 1.43 30.67
N LEU A 84 9.79 1.62 29.36
CA LEU A 84 10.60 0.72 28.54
C LEU A 84 12.05 0.66 29.03
N ASN A 85 12.67 1.80 29.33
CA ASN A 85 14.04 1.83 29.86
C ASN A 85 14.15 1.11 31.21
N HIS A 86 13.18 1.30 32.10
CA HIS A 86 13.15 0.58 33.38
C HIS A 86 12.97 -0.92 33.17
N SER A 87 12.00 -1.33 32.33
CA SER A 87 11.77 -2.73 32.00
C SER A 87 13.01 -3.39 31.39
N LEU A 88 13.70 -2.71 30.48
CA LEU A 88 14.93 -3.20 29.84
C LEU A 88 16.05 -3.43 30.87
N LEU A 89 16.23 -2.48 31.79
CA LEU A 89 17.23 -2.59 32.85
C LEU A 89 16.94 -3.78 33.77
N VAL A 90 15.69 -3.94 34.21
CA VAL A 90 15.28 -5.05 35.07
C VAL A 90 15.51 -6.39 34.36
N ASN A 91 15.05 -6.54 33.11
CA ASN A 91 15.28 -7.77 32.33
C ASN A 91 16.77 -8.08 32.14
N PHE A 92 17.61 -7.06 31.98
CA PHE A 92 19.05 -7.24 31.87
C PHE A 92 19.67 -7.75 33.18
N LEU A 93 19.26 -7.19 34.32
CA LEU A 93 19.74 -7.62 35.63
C LEU A 93 19.25 -9.05 35.96
N ASP A 94 17.98 -9.35 35.67
CA ASP A 94 17.42 -10.70 35.84
C ASP A 94 18.18 -11.73 34.99
N LEU A 95 18.57 -11.36 33.77
CA LEU A 95 19.39 -12.22 32.92
C LEU A 95 20.80 -12.41 33.50
N ILE A 96 21.43 -11.37 34.04
CA ILE A 96 22.73 -11.52 34.72
C ILE A 96 22.60 -12.48 35.91
N ASP A 97 21.59 -12.30 36.76
CA ASP A 97 21.35 -13.18 37.91
C ASP A 97 21.09 -14.62 37.48
N LEU A 98 20.32 -14.83 36.41
CA LEU A 98 20.09 -16.15 35.83
C LEU A 98 21.41 -16.78 35.34
N LEU A 99 22.28 -16.02 34.68
CA LEU A 99 23.57 -16.51 34.20
C LEU A 99 24.53 -16.87 35.33
N VAL A 100 24.49 -16.13 36.44
CA VAL A 100 25.30 -16.41 37.64
C VAL A 100 24.82 -17.68 38.34
N GLN A 101 23.50 -17.87 38.47
CA GLN A 101 22.93 -18.98 39.23
C GLN A 101 22.80 -20.27 38.42
N CYS A 102 22.38 -20.19 37.15
CA CYS A 102 22.05 -21.34 36.30
C CYS A 102 22.37 -21.05 34.82
N PRO A 103 23.65 -21.11 34.41
CA PRO A 103 24.08 -20.73 33.06
C PRO A 103 23.49 -21.61 31.93
N ASP A 104 23.10 -22.84 32.24
CA ASP A 104 22.55 -23.81 31.29
C ASP A 104 21.01 -23.78 31.20
N SER A 105 20.35 -22.86 31.91
CA SER A 105 18.90 -22.77 31.90
C SER A 105 18.37 -22.38 30.51
N PRO A 106 17.35 -23.08 29.97
CA PRO A 106 16.73 -22.71 28.69
C PRO A 106 16.04 -21.34 28.76
N ARG A 107 15.71 -20.86 29.97
CA ARG A 107 15.17 -19.52 30.23
C ARG A 107 16.09 -18.39 29.76
N ARG A 108 17.38 -18.68 29.54
CA ARG A 108 18.34 -17.74 28.92
C ARG A 108 17.92 -17.32 27.51
N ALA A 109 17.23 -18.19 26.77
CA ALA A 109 16.84 -17.96 25.38
C ALA A 109 15.39 -17.49 25.21
N GLU A 110 14.62 -17.40 26.30
CA GLU A 110 13.21 -16.98 26.24
C GLU A 110 13.11 -15.45 26.15
N LYS A 111 12.33 -14.98 25.17
CA LYS A 111 11.99 -13.57 24.94
C LYS A 111 10.51 -13.47 24.56
#